data_AF-K1RS79-F1
#
_entry.id   AF-K1RS79-F1
#
_cell.length_a   1.000
_cell.length_b   1.000
_cell.length_c   1.000
_cell.angle_alpha   90.00
_cell.angle_beta   90.00
_cell.angle_gamma   90.00
#
_symmetry.space_group_name_H-M   'P 1'
#
loop_
_entity.id
_entity.type
_entity.pdbx_description
1 polymer ?
#
loop_
_entity_poly.entity_id
_entity_poly.type
_entity_poly.pdbx_seq_one_letter_code
_entity_poly.pdbx_strand_id
1 'polypeptide(L)'
;RMTGENVYGRREEYLSLPGYEVPKDAMYLQTEKLIEDTFEKAGYDFVRFSEIDFGKIPRQTAEDVVLMMIDEGKVLRINEEMFTMKHLMDEAKEKIQNHLKEENLITIAQVRDMFSTSRKSAKPILEYMDSIKVTKKTGGESERVAYL
;
A
#
# COMPACT_ATOMS: atom_id res chain seq x y z
N ARG A 1 -39.52 6.90 -10.43
CA ARG A 1 -38.59 6.16 -9.56
C ARG A 1 -37.86 5.14 -10.43
N MET A 2 -36.58 5.40 -10.72
CA MET A 2 -35.56 4.46 -11.20
C MET A 2 -34.27 5.30 -11.23
N THR A 3 -33.63 5.38 -10.07
CA THR A 3 -32.29 5.93 -9.86
C THR A 3 -31.29 4.79 -10.01
N GLY A 4 -30.17 5.04 -10.68
CA GLY A 4 -29.10 4.06 -10.78
C GLY A 4 -28.05 4.51 -11.77
N GLU A 5 -27.25 5.49 -11.35
CA GLU A 5 -26.20 6.14 -12.11
C GLU A 5 -25.21 5.16 -12.75
N ASN A 6 -24.92 5.41 -14.03
CA ASN A 6 -23.76 4.87 -14.72
C ASN A 6 -22.49 5.41 -14.06
N VAL A 7 -21.86 4.61 -13.21
CA VAL A 7 -20.50 4.91 -12.74
C VAL A 7 -19.52 4.16 -13.65
N TYR A 8 -19.13 4.82 -14.74
CA TYR A 8 -18.03 4.39 -15.59
C TYR A 8 -16.71 4.58 -14.82
N GLY A 9 -16.26 3.54 -14.11
CA GLY A 9 -14.87 3.43 -13.67
C GLY A 9 -14.02 2.99 -14.86
N ARG A 10 -13.18 3.90 -15.38
CA ARG A 10 -12.21 3.64 -16.43
C ARG A 10 -11.25 2.52 -15.95
N ARG A 11 -11.41 1.30 -16.47
CA ARG A 11 -10.48 0.18 -16.26
C ARG A 11 -9.45 0.17 -17.39
N GLU A 12 -8.40 0.97 -17.22
CA GLU A 12 -7.12 0.78 -17.93
C GLU A 12 -6.35 -0.22 -17.02
N GLU A 13 -6.00 -1.47 -17.31
CA GLU A 13 -5.62 -2.17 -18.54
C GLU A 13 -5.91 -3.70 -18.41
N TYR A 14 -7.17 -4.12 -18.36
CA TYR A 14 -7.49 -5.55 -18.49
C TYR A 14 -8.66 -5.73 -19.47
N LEU A 15 -8.37 -6.32 -20.64
CA LEU A 15 -9.38 -6.87 -21.54
C LEU A 15 -9.97 -8.13 -20.90
N SER A 16 -10.75 -7.95 -19.84
CA SER A 16 -11.54 -9.02 -19.25
C SER A 16 -12.97 -8.87 -19.74
N LEU A 17 -13.58 -9.95 -20.24
CA LEU A 17 -15.01 -9.99 -20.52
C LEU A 17 -15.76 -9.54 -19.25
N PRO A 18 -16.82 -8.72 -19.36
CA PRO A 18 -17.64 -8.37 -18.20
C PRO A 18 -18.18 -9.64 -17.56
N GLY A 19 -17.72 -9.96 -16.34
CA GLY A 19 -18.05 -11.19 -15.62
C GLY A 19 -16.96 -12.27 -15.55
N TYR A 20 -15.75 -12.02 -16.08
CA TYR A 20 -14.60 -12.92 -15.85
C TYR A 20 -14.06 -12.73 -14.43
N GLU A 21 -14.40 -13.65 -13.54
CA GLU A 21 -13.70 -13.84 -12.27
C GLU A 21 -12.46 -14.70 -12.52
N VAL A 22 -11.27 -14.21 -12.18
CA VAL A 22 -10.06 -15.05 -12.22
C VAL A 22 -10.32 -16.23 -11.28
N PRO A 23 -10.28 -17.48 -11.77
CA PRO A 23 -10.46 -18.63 -10.91
C PRO A 23 -9.40 -18.57 -9.80
N LYS A 24 -9.83 -18.41 -8.54
CA LYS A 24 -8.95 -18.52 -7.36
C LYS A 24 -8.58 -19.98 -7.16
N ASP A 25 -7.77 -20.50 -8.07
CA ASP A 25 -7.27 -21.86 -8.04
C ASP A 25 -6.30 -22.06 -6.86
N ALA A 26 -5.89 -23.30 -6.64
CA ALA A 26 -5.00 -23.62 -5.52
C ALA A 26 -3.67 -22.84 -5.60
N MET A 27 -3.18 -22.54 -6.80
CA MET A 27 -1.97 -21.75 -7.00
C MET A 27 -2.18 -20.29 -6.60
N TYR A 28 -3.30 -19.67 -7.01
CA TYR A 28 -3.67 -18.31 -6.61
C TYR A 28 -3.72 -18.18 -5.08
N LEU A 29 -4.46 -19.06 -4.40
CA LEU A 29 -4.63 -18.98 -2.95
C LEU A 29 -3.32 -19.18 -2.19
N GLN A 30 -2.44 -20.06 -2.69
CA GLN A 30 -1.10 -20.24 -2.14
C GLN A 30 -0.24 -18.99 -2.32
N THR A 31 -0.33 -18.36 -3.49
CA THR A 31 0.43 -17.15 -3.82
C THR A 31 -0.06 -15.95 -3.01
N GLU A 32 -1.37 -15.76 -2.91
CA GLU A 32 -2.02 -14.72 -2.10
C GLU A 32 -1.55 -14.82 -0.65
N LYS A 33 -1.63 -16.02 -0.07
CA LYS A 33 -1.19 -16.27 1.30
C LYS A 33 0.31 -16.02 1.50
N LEU A 34 1.16 -16.40 0.54
CA LEU A 34 2.59 -16.15 0.61
C LEU A 34 2.89 -14.65 0.60
N ILE A 35 2.22 -13.89 -0.26
CA ILE A 35 2.34 -12.43 -0.38
C ILE A 35 1.89 -11.77 0.93
N GLU A 36 0.72 -12.14 1.43
CA GLU A 36 0.16 -11.67 2.70
C GLU A 36 1.12 -11.94 3.85
N ASP A 37 1.55 -13.19 4.06
CA ASP A 37 2.50 -13.57 5.11
C ASP A 37 3.82 -12.80 5.00
N THR A 38 4.30 -12.53 3.77
CA THR A 38 5.54 -11.80 3.54
C THR A 38 5.40 -10.32 3.90
N PHE A 39 4.29 -9.69 3.50
CA PHE A 39 4.02 -8.28 3.81
C PHE A 39 3.75 -8.06 5.29
N GLU A 40 3.00 -8.97 5.94
CA GLU A 40 2.74 -8.94 7.38
C GLU A 40 4.02 -9.06 8.20
N LYS A 41 4.90 -10.01 7.84
CA LYS A 41 6.20 -10.17 8.50
C LYS A 41 7.12 -8.97 8.29
N ALA A 42 7.03 -8.33 7.13
CA ALA A 42 7.83 -7.13 6.82
C ALA A 42 7.31 -5.89 7.56
N GLY A 43 6.01 -5.81 7.83
CA GLY A 43 5.36 -4.68 8.47
C GLY A 43 5.71 -3.35 7.78
N TYR A 44 6.33 -2.45 8.52
CA TYR A 44 6.72 -1.12 8.04
C TYR A 44 8.11 -1.05 7.38
N ASP A 45 8.90 -2.13 7.40
CA ASP A 45 10.20 -2.13 6.72
C ASP A 45 10.11 -2.28 5.20
N PHE A 46 8.95 -2.73 4.71
CA PHE A 46 8.58 -2.92 3.30
C PHE A 46 9.53 -3.85 2.52
N VAL A 47 8.92 -4.79 1.81
CA VAL A 47 9.66 -5.68 0.89
C VAL A 47 9.57 -5.14 -0.53
N ARG A 48 10.67 -5.29 -1.27
CA ARG A 48 10.62 -5.12 -2.72
C ARG A 48 9.98 -6.36 -3.31
N PHE A 49 8.95 -6.18 -4.12
CA PHE A 49 8.27 -7.32 -4.77
C PHE A 49 9.24 -8.17 -5.59
N SER A 50 10.27 -7.53 -6.15
CA SER A 50 11.30 -8.18 -6.94
C SER A 50 12.20 -9.13 -6.16
N GLU A 51 12.27 -8.98 -4.83
CA GLU A 51 13.11 -9.75 -3.91
C GLU A 51 12.37 -10.87 -3.19
N ILE A 52 11.05 -10.97 -3.37
CA ILE A 52 10.25 -12.03 -2.78
C ILE A 52 10.55 -13.34 -3.51
N ASP A 53 10.93 -14.36 -2.75
CA ASP A 53 11.11 -15.70 -3.28
C ASP A 53 9.76 -16.43 -3.32
N PHE A 54 9.26 -16.61 -4.54
CA PHE A 54 8.01 -17.31 -4.82
C PHE A 54 8.20 -18.83 -5.01
N GLY A 55 9.44 -19.33 -4.90
CA GLY A 55 9.76 -20.75 -5.02
C GLY A 55 9.35 -21.35 -6.37
N LYS A 56 8.29 -22.16 -6.37
CA LYS A 56 7.77 -22.83 -7.58
C LYS A 56 6.71 -22.01 -8.34
N ILE A 57 6.22 -20.94 -7.75
CA ILE A 57 5.18 -20.11 -8.36
C ILE A 57 5.82 -19.27 -9.47
N PRO A 58 5.27 -19.29 -10.71
CA PRO A 58 5.76 -18.43 -11.77
C PRO A 58 5.61 -16.96 -11.38
N ARG A 59 6.62 -16.15 -11.71
CA ARG A 59 6.63 -14.72 -11.34
C ARG A 59 5.46 -13.94 -11.94
N GLN A 60 5.06 -14.25 -13.16
CA GLN A 60 3.86 -13.67 -13.79
C GLN A 60 2.59 -13.93 -12.97
N THR A 61 2.43 -15.15 -12.44
CA THR A 61 1.29 -15.47 -11.56
C THR A 61 1.32 -14.65 -10.28
N ALA A 62 2.49 -14.45 -9.68
CA ALA A 62 2.61 -13.58 -8.51
C ALA A 62 2.29 -12.11 -8.83
N GLU A 63 2.71 -11.61 -9.99
CA GLU A 63 2.40 -10.27 -10.49
C GLU A 63 0.89 -10.10 -10.71
N ASP A 64 0.22 -11.06 -11.33
CA ASP A 64 -1.23 -11.03 -11.51
C ASP A 64 -1.98 -11.06 -10.17
N VAL A 65 -1.53 -11.90 -9.23
CA VAL A 65 -2.13 -12.01 -7.89
C VAL A 65 -1.97 -10.71 -7.12
N VAL A 66 -0.78 -10.10 -7.08
CA VAL A 66 -0.58 -8.84 -6.33
C VAL A 66 -1.39 -7.69 -6.94
N LEU A 67 -1.51 -7.64 -8.27
CA LEU A 67 -2.34 -6.65 -8.96
C LEU A 67 -3.82 -6.84 -8.61
N MET A 68 -4.30 -8.08 -8.55
CA MET A 68 -5.65 -8.38 -8.06
C MET A 68 -5.83 -8.00 -6.59
N MET A 69 -4.86 -8.27 -5.72
CA MET A 69 -4.93 -7.86 -4.31
C MET A 69 -4.95 -6.33 -4.14
N ILE A 70 -4.33 -5.58 -5.05
CA ILE A 70 -4.40 -4.11 -5.10
C ILE A 70 -5.79 -3.65 -5.53
N ASP A 71 -6.37 -4.27 -6.57
CA ASP A 71 -7.73 -3.96 -7.04
C ASP A 71 -8.78 -4.29 -5.97
N GLU A 72 -8.61 -5.39 -5.23
CA GLU A 72 -9.42 -5.77 -4.07
C GLU A 72 -9.20 -4.84 -2.86
N GLY A 73 -8.19 -3.95 -2.90
CA GLY A 73 -7.87 -3.02 -1.82
C GLY A 73 -7.20 -3.65 -0.60
N LYS A 74 -6.71 -4.89 -0.70
CA LYS A 74 -5.96 -5.58 0.37
C LYS A 74 -4.51 -5.14 0.44
N VAL A 75 -3.89 -4.91 -0.72
CA VAL A 75 -2.50 -4.50 -0.85
C VAL A 75 -2.45 -3.07 -1.35
N LEU A 76 -1.43 -2.34 -0.90
CA LEU A 76 -1.14 -0.99 -1.33
C LEU A 76 0.25 -0.92 -1.94
N ARG A 77 0.34 -0.30 -3.12
CA ARG A 77 1.60 0.08 -3.76
C ARG A 77 2.08 1.39 -3.15
N ILE A 78 3.24 1.35 -2.48
CA ILE A 78 3.83 2.53 -1.84
C ILE A 78 4.62 3.34 -2.86
N ASN A 79 5.40 2.66 -3.69
CA ASN A 79 6.17 3.22 -4.80
C ASN A 79 6.34 2.17 -5.92
N GLU A 80 7.23 2.42 -6.87
CA GLU A 80 7.37 1.52 -8.02
C GLU A 80 7.75 0.08 -7.66
N GLU A 81 8.50 -0.13 -6.58
CA GLU A 81 9.08 -1.43 -6.20
C GLU A 81 8.52 -2.01 -4.89
N MET A 82 7.91 -1.19 -4.03
CA MET A 82 7.50 -1.54 -2.66
C MET A 82 5.99 -1.62 -2.51
N PHE A 83 5.55 -2.67 -1.84
CA PHE A 83 4.16 -2.98 -1.55
C PHE A 83 4.00 -3.34 -0.08
N THR A 84 2.80 -3.14 0.45
CA THR A 84 2.46 -3.51 1.83
C THR A 84 0.97 -3.80 1.94
N MET A 85 0.54 -4.33 3.09
CA MET A 85 -0.88 -4.51 3.36
C MET A 85 -1.56 -3.16 3.60
N LYS A 86 -2.76 -2.98 3.05
CA LYS A 86 -3.52 -1.73 3.12
C LYS A 86 -3.76 -1.28 4.56
N HIS A 87 -4.10 -2.21 5.45
CA HIS A 87 -4.42 -1.92 6.84
C HIS A 87 -3.22 -1.35 7.62
N LEU A 88 -1.99 -1.73 7.29
CA LEU A 88 -0.78 -1.15 7.90
C LEU A 88 -0.67 0.34 7.57
N MET A 89 -0.98 0.74 6.33
CA MET A 89 -0.94 2.14 5.94
C MET A 89 -2.13 2.94 6.49
N ASP A 90 -3.27 2.29 6.73
CA ASP A 90 -4.39 2.92 7.44
C ASP A 90 -4.06 3.17 8.91
N GLU A 91 -3.47 2.19 9.60
CA GLU A 91 -2.99 2.36 10.97
C GLU A 91 -1.92 3.46 11.04
N ALA A 92 -0.99 3.49 10.07
CA ALA A 92 0.03 4.54 10.01
C ALA A 92 -0.59 5.93 9.81
N LYS A 93 -1.60 6.04 8.95
CA LYS A 93 -2.34 7.28 8.77
C LYS A 93 -2.96 7.75 10.08
N GLU A 94 -3.65 6.87 10.81
CA GLU A 94 -4.29 7.22 12.08
C GLU A 94 -3.27 7.69 13.12
N LYS A 95 -2.14 6.97 13.27
CA LYS A 95 -1.06 7.36 14.20
C LYS A 95 -0.44 8.70 13.83
N ILE A 96 -0.14 8.92 12.55
CA ILE A 96 0.43 10.20 12.07
C ILE A 96 -0.57 11.34 12.26
N GLN A 97 -1.85 11.14 11.96
CA GLN A 97 -2.87 12.16 12.19
C GLN A 97 -3.04 12.50 13.66
N ASN A 98 -2.99 11.51 14.55
CA ASN A 98 -3.09 11.75 15.98
C ASN A 98 -1.86 12.49 16.51
N HIS A 99 -0.66 12.07 16.09
CA HIS A 99 0.56 12.82 16.40
C HIS A 99 0.49 14.27 15.90
N LEU A 100 -0.02 14.50 14.68
CA LEU A 100 -0.15 15.84 14.11
C LEU A 100 -1.18 16.75 14.81
N LYS A 101 -2.14 16.17 15.54
CA LYS A 101 -3.07 16.93 16.38
C LYS A 101 -2.41 17.40 17.67
N GLU A 102 -1.48 16.62 18.22
CA GLU A 102 -0.74 16.94 19.44
C GLU A 102 0.47 17.83 19.15
N GLU A 103 1.23 17.48 18.12
CA GLU A 103 2.41 18.16 17.62
C GLU A 103 2.17 18.59 16.17
N ASN A 104 2.12 19.89 15.87
CA ASN A 104 1.78 20.36 14.52
C ASN A 104 2.78 19.97 13.40
N LEU A 105 3.85 19.26 13.73
CA LEU A 105 4.94 18.89 12.83
C LEU A 105 5.42 17.48 13.14
N ILE A 106 5.67 16.69 12.11
CA ILE A 106 6.28 15.36 12.20
C ILE A 106 7.52 15.28 11.32
N THR A 107 8.57 14.64 11.84
CA THR A 107 9.83 14.41 11.11
C THR A 107 9.98 12.96 10.65
N ILE A 108 10.82 12.72 9.64
CA ILE A 108 11.19 11.35 9.22
C ILE A 108 11.75 10.53 10.39
N ALA A 109 12.50 11.15 11.31
CA ALA A 109 13.05 10.46 12.48
C ALA A 109 11.95 10.02 13.46
N GLN A 110 10.97 10.88 13.73
CA GLN A 110 9.82 10.52 14.56
C GLN A 110 8.98 9.42 13.93
N VAL A 111 8.75 9.44 12.61
CA VAL A 111 8.06 8.34 11.91
C VAL A 111 8.83 7.03 12.04
N ARG A 112 10.15 7.06 11.81
CA ARG A 112 11.01 5.89 11.98
C ARG A 112 10.84 5.29 13.39
N ASP A 113 10.87 6.12 14.42
CA ASP A 113 10.78 5.68 15.80
C ASP A 113 9.35 5.20 16.16
N MET A 114 8.32 5.90 15.66
CA MET A 114 6.90 5.56 15.83
C MET A 114 6.55 4.19 15.27
N PHE A 115 7.12 3.83 14.11
CA PHE A 115 6.87 2.55 13.44
C PHE A 115 7.98 1.52 13.64
N SER A 116 9.00 1.85 14.46
CA SER A 116 10.18 1.00 14.70
C SER A 116 10.79 0.43 13.41
N THR A 117 10.92 1.28 12.39
CA THR A 117 11.34 0.88 11.03
C THR A 117 12.69 1.50 10.64
N SER A 118 13.21 1.16 9.47
CA SER A 118 14.39 1.80 8.90
C SER A 118 14.12 3.22 8.38
N ARG A 119 15.18 4.05 8.29
CA ARG A 119 15.07 5.37 7.60
C ARG A 119 14.67 5.23 6.13
N LYS A 120 15.05 4.12 5.48
CA LYS A 120 14.74 3.84 4.08
C LYS A 120 13.23 3.64 3.87
N SER A 121 12.53 3.18 4.90
CA SER A 121 11.10 2.83 4.86
C SER A 121 10.21 3.95 5.45
N ALA A 122 10.71 4.70 6.43
CA ALA A 122 10.00 5.85 7.00
C ALA A 122 9.69 6.96 5.98
N LYS A 123 10.61 7.22 5.03
CA LYS A 123 10.40 8.25 4.00
C LYS A 123 9.23 7.88 3.06
N PRO A 124 9.16 6.66 2.48
CA PRO A 124 8.01 6.22 1.71
C PRO A 124 6.66 6.32 2.43
N ILE A 125 6.61 6.07 3.75
CA ILE A 125 5.37 6.27 4.55
C ILE A 125 4.90 7.72 4.43
N LEU A 126 5.78 8.68 4.68
CA LEU A 126 5.44 10.11 4.61
C LEU A 126 5.11 10.56 3.18
N GLU A 127 5.84 10.08 2.18
CA GLU A 127 5.53 10.38 0.78
C GLU A 127 4.16 9.85 0.37
N TYR A 128 3.79 8.66 0.87
CA TYR A 128 2.45 8.14 0.69
C TYR A 128 1.39 9.02 1.39
N MET A 129 1.63 9.44 2.63
CA MET A 129 0.73 10.37 3.35
C MET A 129 0.59 11.72 2.66
N ASP A 130 1.66 12.21 2.04
CA ASP A 130 1.64 13.42 1.20
C ASP A 130 0.74 13.20 -0.02
N SER A 131 0.84 12.04 -0.67
CA SER A 131 0.04 11.72 -1.88
C SER A 131 -1.46 11.63 -1.60
N ILE A 132 -1.85 11.13 -0.43
CA ILE A 132 -3.25 11.04 0.00
C ILE A 132 -3.73 12.28 0.76
N LYS A 133 -2.96 13.38 0.74
CA LYS A 133 -3.30 14.65 1.39
C LYS A 133 -3.59 14.51 2.90
N VAL A 134 -2.81 13.68 3.58
CA VAL A 134 -2.79 13.61 5.05
C VAL A 134 -1.74 14.58 5.58
N THR A 135 -0.58 14.64 4.91
CA THR A 135 0.53 15.51 5.26
C THR A 135 0.93 16.40 4.09
N LYS A 136 1.68 17.47 4.37
CA LYS A 136 2.40 18.26 3.37
C LYS A 136 3.77 18.64 3.87
N LYS A 137 4.75 18.71 2.96
CA LYS A 137 6.09 19.23 3.27
C LYS A 137 6.02 20.67 3.73
N THR A 138 6.78 21.01 4.77
CA THR A 138 6.98 22.39 5.23
C THR A 138 8.46 22.70 5.27
N GLY A 139 8.91 23.79 4.65
CA GLY A 139 10.30 24.27 4.73
C GLY A 139 11.39 23.29 4.27
N GLY A 140 11.71 22.29 5.11
CA GLY A 140 12.73 21.28 4.89
C GLY A 140 12.23 19.92 4.35
N GLU A 141 13.14 19.16 3.74
CA GLU A 141 12.84 17.86 3.12
C GLU A 141 12.42 16.76 4.11
N SER A 142 12.69 16.93 5.41
CA SER A 142 12.44 15.91 6.45
C SER A 142 11.23 16.19 7.33
N GLU A 143 10.56 17.33 7.14
CA GLU A 143 9.48 17.81 7.99
C GLU A 143 8.16 17.80 7.23
N ARG A 144 7.07 17.45 7.91
CA ARG A 144 5.71 17.56 7.40
C ARG A 144 4.80 18.15 8.45
N VAL A 145 3.76 18.81 7.98
CA VAL A 145 2.62 19.29 8.77
C VAL A 145 1.34 18.66 8.25
N ALA A 146 0.24 18.78 8.99
CA ALA A 146 -1.06 18.36 8.51
C ALA A 146 -1.44 19.06 7.19
N TYR A 147 -2.04 18.33 6.27
CA TYR A 147 -2.64 18.89 5.06
C TYR A 147 -3.96 19.58 5.44
N LEU A 148 -3.85 20.77 6.02
CA LEU A 148 -4.96 21.72 6.14
C LEU A 148 -5.25 22.36 4.79
#